data_AF-A0A349PK01-F1
#
_entry.id   AF-A0A349PK01-F1
#
_cell.length_a   1.000
_cell.length_b   1.000
_cell.length_c   1.000
_cell.angle_alpha   90.00
_cell.angle_beta   90.00
_cell.angle_gamma   90.00
#
_symmetry.space_group_name_H-M   'P 1'
#
loop_
_entity.id
_entity.type
_entity.pdbx_description
1 polymer ?
#
loop_
_entity_poly.entity_id
_entity_poly.type
_entity_poly.pdbx_seq_one_letter_code
_entity_poly.pdbx_strand_id
1 'polypeptide(L)'
;MALIDKQTMNFFYGMGAAVVIIGALFKITHFEIGPITGNLMLTIGLVVEAFIFALSAFEPVEKDLDWTLVYPELANGEARKKLDKVETSSDAQGLL
;
A
#
# COMPACT_ATOMS: atom_id res chain seq x y z
N MET A 1 -12.63 13.49 -14.69
CA MET A 1 -11.35 13.17 -15.33
C MET A 1 -10.39 12.81 -14.22
N ALA A 2 -9.81 11.60 -14.23
CA ALA A 2 -8.69 11.31 -13.37
C ALA A 2 -7.55 12.26 -13.78
N LEU A 3 -7.01 13.02 -12.82
CA LEU A 3 -5.94 13.98 -13.08
C LEU A 3 -4.59 13.30 -13.29
N ILE A 4 -4.47 12.03 -12.92
CA ILE A 4 -3.23 11.24 -12.98
C ILE A 4 -3.55 9.87 -13.60
N ASP A 5 -2.69 9.45 -14.53
CA ASP A 5 -2.82 8.16 -15.21
C ASP A 5 -2.38 7.00 -14.29
N LYS A 6 -3.05 5.85 -14.38
CA LYS A 6 -2.82 4.68 -13.50
C LYS A 6 -1.40 4.12 -13.62
N GLN A 7 -0.82 4.11 -14.82
CA GLN A 7 0.56 3.65 -15.03
C GLN A 7 1.56 4.60 -14.36
N THR A 8 1.25 5.89 -14.38
CA THR A 8 2.05 6.93 -13.74
C THR A 8 2.07 6.76 -12.21
N MET A 9 0.92 6.45 -11.60
CA MET A 9 0.86 6.19 -10.16
C MET A 9 1.58 4.91 -9.74
N ASN A 10 1.42 3.81 -10.49
CA ASN A 10 2.18 2.58 -10.25
C ASN A 10 3.70 2.81 -10.29
N PHE A 11 4.17 3.67 -11.21
CA PHE A 11 5.57 4.08 -11.23
C PHE A 11 5.95 4.86 -9.98
N PHE A 12 5.13 5.82 -9.52
CA PHE A 12 5.40 6.59 -8.30
C PHE A 12 5.43 5.72 -7.06
N TYR A 13 4.53 4.75 -6.88
CA TYR A 13 4.59 3.79 -5.77
C TYR A 13 5.90 3.00 -5.77
N GLY A 14 6.32 2.49 -6.94
CA GLY A 14 7.58 1.74 -7.06
C GLY A 14 8.82 2.61 -6.80
N MET A 15 8.83 3.84 -7.33
CA MET A 15 9.94 4.77 -7.17
C MET A 15 10.04 5.30 -5.73
N GLY A 16 8.92 5.64 -5.11
CA GLY A 16 8.83 6.07 -3.71
C GLY A 16 9.38 5.01 -2.76
N ALA A 17 8.90 3.78 -2.90
CA ALA A 17 9.36 2.64 -2.12
C ALA A 17 10.87 2.42 -2.27
N ALA A 18 11.43 2.55 -3.49
CA ALA A 18 12.85 2.42 -3.72
C ALA A 18 13.68 3.47 -2.95
N VAL A 19 13.23 4.73 -2.94
CA VAL A 19 13.91 5.81 -2.19
C VAL A 19 13.86 5.54 -0.68
N VAL A 20 12.74 5.06 -0.16
CA VAL A 20 12.61 4.71 1.29
C VAL A 20 13.54 3.57 1.66
N ILE A 21 13.62 2.54 0.83
CA ILE A 21 14.50 1.39 1.06
C ILE A 21 15.97 1.85 1.07
N ILE A 22 16.37 2.75 0.17
CA ILE A 22 17.72 3.33 0.16
C ILE A 22 17.98 4.15 1.44
N GLY A 23 17.00 4.95 1.88
CA GLY A 23 17.11 5.72 3.13
C GLY A 23 17.23 4.82 4.36
N ALA A 24 16.42 3.77 4.45
CA ALA A 24 16.51 2.77 5.50
C ALA A 24 17.85 2.04 5.46
N LEU A 25 18.34 1.67 4.27
CA LEU A 25 19.66 1.06 4.09
C LEU A 25 20.76 1.96 4.67
N PHE A 26 20.79 3.25 4.31
CA PHE A 26 21.79 4.18 4.84
C PHE A 26 21.69 4.33 6.36
N LYS A 27 20.46 4.31 6.90
CA LYS A 27 20.22 4.38 8.34
C LYS A 27 20.78 3.16 9.09
N ILE A 28 20.57 1.94 8.58
CA ILE A 28 21.04 0.72 9.26
C ILE A 28 22.53 0.46 9.06
N THR A 29 23.08 0.80 7.90
CA THR A 29 24.52 0.63 7.61
C THR A 29 25.39 1.75 8.18
N HIS A 30 24.78 2.76 8.80
CA HIS A 30 25.45 3.96 9.31
C HIS A 30 26.30 4.62 8.22
N PHE A 31 25.79 4.60 6.99
CA PHE A 31 26.50 5.13 5.85
C PHE A 31 26.35 6.65 5.78
N GLU A 32 27.47 7.35 5.73
CA GLU A 32 27.53 8.80 5.72
C GLU A 32 28.46 9.26 4.59
N ILE A 33 27.92 10.08 3.69
CA ILE A 33 28.71 10.75 2.64
C ILE A 33 28.55 12.26 2.85
N GLY A 34 29.54 12.87 3.50
CA GLY A 34 29.56 14.31 3.77
C GLY A 34 28.31 14.76 4.54
N PRO A 35 27.50 15.70 4.01
CA PRO A 35 26.29 16.16 4.70
C PRO A 35 25.13 15.16 4.64
N ILE A 36 25.24 14.09 3.85
CA ILE A 36 24.19 13.09 3.68
C ILE A 36 24.38 12.00 4.74
N THR A 37 23.51 12.03 5.75
CA THR A 37 23.43 11.00 6.79
C THR A 37 22.25 10.05 6.53
N GLY A 38 22.30 8.84 7.10
CA GLY A 38 21.18 7.91 7.02
C GLY A 38 19.86 8.45 7.58
N ASN A 39 19.91 9.32 8.60
CA ASN A 39 18.72 10.03 9.08
C ASN A 39 18.12 10.94 8.00
N LEU A 40 18.96 11.74 7.35
CA LEU A 40 18.50 12.66 6.32
C LEU A 40 17.86 11.91 5.15
N MET A 41 18.52 10.86 4.64
CA MET A 41 17.94 10.07 3.54
C MET A 41 16.67 9.33 3.93
N LEU A 42 16.60 8.79 5.15
CA LEU A 42 15.39 8.15 5.64
C LEU A 42 14.24 9.16 5.75
N THR A 43 14.49 10.35 6.30
CA THR A 43 13.47 11.41 6.37
C THR A 43 12.96 11.79 4.98
N ILE A 44 13.85 11.96 4.00
CA ILE A 44 13.45 12.26 2.62
C ILE A 44 12.56 11.14 2.06
N GLY A 45 12.97 9.87 2.21
CA GLY A 45 12.19 8.74 1.73
C GLY A 45 10.79 8.67 2.37
N LEU A 46 10.71 8.84 3.68
CA LEU A 46 9.42 8.83 4.39
C LEU A 46 8.51 9.99 3.99
N VAL A 47 9.07 11.17 3.74
CA VAL A 47 8.31 12.33 3.23
C VAL A 47 7.79 12.05 1.82
N VAL A 48 8.61 11.48 0.93
CA VAL A 48 8.19 11.08 -0.41
C VAL A 48 7.01 10.09 -0.35
N GLU A 49 7.08 9.06 0.50
CA GLU A 49 5.96 8.12 0.70
C GLU A 49 4.71 8.79 1.27
N ALA A 50 4.87 9.70 2.22
CA ALA A 50 3.73 10.44 2.76
C ALA A 50 3.00 11.24 1.66
N PHE A 51 3.73 11.82 0.72
CA PHE A 51 3.14 12.50 -0.44
C PHE A 51 2.46 11.54 -1.40
N ILE A 52 3.09 10.40 -1.71
CA ILE A 52 2.52 9.39 -2.61
C ILE A 52 1.22 8.83 -2.03
N PHE A 53 1.18 8.51 -0.74
CA PHE A 53 -0.04 8.09 -0.05
C PHE A 53 -1.12 9.18 0.00
N ALA A 54 -0.73 10.45 0.13
CA ALA A 54 -1.70 11.54 0.05
C ALA A 54 -2.31 11.66 -1.35
N LEU A 55 -1.50 11.47 -2.40
CA LEU A 55 -1.94 11.50 -3.79
C LEU A 55 -2.80 10.29 -4.17
N SER A 56 -2.52 9.11 -3.59
CA SER A 56 -3.29 7.89 -3.83
C SER A 56 -4.76 8.01 -3.45
N ALA A 57 -5.08 8.85 -2.47
CA ALA A 57 -6.46 9.13 -2.06
C ALA A 57 -7.32 9.78 -3.16
N PHE A 58 -6.69 10.35 -4.19
CA PHE A 58 -7.36 10.96 -5.34
C PHE A 58 -7.44 10.04 -6.56
N GLU A 59 -6.96 8.80 -6.46
CA GLU A 59 -7.13 7.83 -7.54
C GLU A 59 -8.60 7.43 -7.72
N PRO A 60 -9.07 7.29 -8.97
CA PRO A 60 -10.41 6.80 -9.23
C PRO A 60 -10.52 5.34 -8.75
N VAL A 61 -11.65 5.01 -8.12
CA VAL A 61 -11.98 3.62 -7.76
C VAL A 61 -11.95 2.76 -9.02
N GLU A 62 -11.14 1.71 -9.02
CA GLU A 62 -11.10 0.75 -10.11
C GLU A 62 -12.47 0.08 -10.27
N LYS A 63 -12.97 0.05 -11.49
CA LYS A 63 -14.17 -0.74 -11.80
C LYS A 63 -13.74 -2.20 -11.88
N ASP A 64 -14.33 -3.03 -11.03
CA ASP A 64 -14.13 -4.48 -11.10
C ASP A 64 -14.50 -5.01 -12.49
N LEU A 65 -13.74 -6.00 -12.97
CA LEU A 65 -14.11 -6.74 -14.18
C LEU A 65 -15.46 -7.40 -13.96
N ASP A 66 -16.37 -7.25 -14.93
CA ASP A 66 -17.66 -7.92 -14.89
C ASP A 66 -17.50 -9.40 -15.24
N TRP A 67 -17.24 -10.22 -14.22
CA TRP A 67 -17.08 -11.67 -14.33
C TRP A 67 -18.35 -12.37 -14.82
N THR A 68 -19.51 -11.71 -14.77
CA THR A 68 -20.78 -12.28 -15.27
C THR A 68 -20.79 -12.41 -16.79
N LEU A 69 -19.92 -11.67 -17.48
CA LEU A 69 -19.76 -11.76 -18.94
C LEU A 69 -19.14 -13.11 -19.37
N VAL A 70 -18.30 -13.69 -18.52
CA VAL A 70 -17.59 -14.95 -18.78
C VAL A 70 -18.23 -16.13 -18.03
N TYR A 71 -18.75 -15.87 -16.83
CA TYR A 71 -19.42 -16.86 -15.98
C TYR A 71 -20.81 -16.34 -15.62
N PRO A 72 -21.79 -16.50 -16.53
CA PRO A 72 -23.16 -15.99 -16.31
C PRO A 72 -23.84 -16.60 -15.07
N GLU A 73 -23.33 -17.74 -14.58
CA GLU A 73 -23.72 -18.36 -13.31
C GLU A 73 -23.47 -17.50 -12.07
N LEU A 74 -22.56 -16.51 -12.14
CA LEU A 74 -22.32 -15.55 -11.06
C LEU A 74 -23.31 -14.37 -11.05
N ALA A 75 -24.08 -14.18 -12.13
CA ALA A 75 -25.06 -13.09 -12.25
C ALA A 75 -26.26 -13.26 -11.30
N ASN A 76 -26.57 -14.49 -10.89
CA ASN A 76 -27.73 -14.84 -10.06
C ASN A 76 -27.44 -14.89 -8.55
N GLY A 77 -26.26 -14.46 -8.11
CA GLY A 77 -26.00 -13.96 -6.75
C GLY A 77 -26.62 -14.73 -5.58
N GLU A 78 -26.15 -15.94 -5.28
CA GLU A 78 -26.14 -16.42 -3.90
C GLU A 78 -24.74 -16.26 -3.31
N ALA A 79 -24.44 -15.03 -2.88
CA ALA A 79 -23.32 -14.82 -1.97
C ALA A 79 -23.60 -15.61 -0.69
N ARG A 80 -22.91 -16.74 -0.50
CA ARG A 80 -22.90 -17.45 0.78
C ARG A 80 -22.53 -16.43 1.85
N LYS A 81 -23.53 -16.06 2.66
CA LYS A 81 -23.42 -15.18 3.82
C LYS A 81 -22.26 -15.69 4.65
N LYS A 82 -21.10 -15.04 4.56
CA LYS A 82 -19.94 -15.34 5.40
C LYS A 82 -20.40 -14.99 6.81
N LEU A 83 -20.77 -16.01 7.58
CA LEU A 83 -21.11 -15.86 8.99
C LEU A 83 -19.98 -15.08 9.65
N ASP A 84 -20.32 -13.94 10.24
CA ASP A 84 -19.39 -13.13 11.02
C ASP A 84 -18.70 -14.05 12.02
N LYS A 85 -17.40 -14.23 11.83
CA LYS A 85 -16.54 -14.90 12.80
C LYS A 85 -16.53 -13.97 14.01
N VAL A 86 -17.39 -14.26 14.99
CA VAL A 86 -17.35 -13.64 16.32
C VAL A 86 -15.95 -13.89 16.85
N GLU A 87 -15.11 -12.86 16.85
CA GLU A 87 -13.84 -12.86 17.56
C GLU A 87 -14.16 -12.89 19.05
N THR A 88 -14.19 -14.10 19.61
CA THR A 88 -14.21 -14.29 21.05
C THR A 88 -12.86 -13.82 21.59
N SER A 89 -12.90 -12.77 22.40
CA SER A 89 -11.79 -12.16 23.15
C SER A 89 -11.18 -13.10 24.21
N SER A 90 -10.80 -14.32 23.84
CA SER A 90 -10.25 -15.33 24.76
C SER A 90 -8.77 -15.65 24.54
N ASP A 91 -8.12 -15.13 23.50
CA ASP A 91 -6.73 -15.46 23.14
C ASP A 91 -5.70 -14.39 23.59
N ALA A 92 -6.06 -13.52 24.53
CA ALA A 92 -5.14 -12.55 25.15
C ALA A 92 -4.61 -13.00 26.53
N GLN A 93 -5.05 -14.14 27.06
CA GLN A 93 -4.56 -14.73 28.31
C GLN A 93 -4.07 -16.16 28.06
N GLY A 94 -2.88 -16.27 27.46
CA GLY A 94 -2.34 -17.59 27.13
C GLY A 94 -0.86 -17.64 26.82
N LEU A 95 -0.08 -16.60 27.14
CA LEU A 95 1.38 -16.70 27.10
C LEU A 95 1.96 -15.93 28.28
N LEU A 96 2.52 -16.72 29.21
CA LEU A 96 3.39 -16.32 30.29
C LEU A 96 4.60 -15.53 29.76
#